data_AF-S6IE45-F1
#
_entry.id   AF-S6IE45-F1
#
_cell.length_a   1.000
_cell.length_b   1.000
_cell.length_c   1.000
_cell.angle_alpha   90.00
_cell.angle_beta   90.00
_cell.angle_gamma   90.00
#
_symmetry.space_group_name_H-M   'P 1'
#
loop_
_entity.id
_entity.type
_entity.pdbx_description
1 polymer ?
#
loop_
_entity_poly.entity_id
_entity_poly.type
_entity_poly.pdbx_seq_one_letter_code
_entity_poly.pdbx_strand_id
1 'polypeptide(L)'
;MLFGDELVFYWGVNSSSTPILLKHVNSNSVVRVLCVSYHFIGCVQYGLVDLYVEVYRDQHLIGTSPALVVTVNRNSPVTPRQRQRKRNMIRRYAKKPDKNRF
;
A
#
# COMPACT_ATOMS: atom_id res chain seq x y z
N MET A 1 20.40 1.78 -13.68
CA MET A 1 20.11 0.38 -13.32
C MET A 1 20.67 -0.51 -14.41
N LEU A 2 21.28 -1.62 -14.04
CA LEU A 2 21.90 -2.60 -14.92
C LEU A 2 21.28 -3.98 -14.73
N PHE A 3 21.52 -4.87 -15.68
CA PHE A 3 21.21 -6.29 -15.52
C PHE A 3 21.92 -6.86 -14.29
N GLY A 4 21.17 -7.56 -13.45
CA GLY A 4 21.68 -8.13 -12.19
C GLY A 4 21.61 -7.19 -10.98
N ASP A 5 21.33 -5.89 -11.15
CA ASP A 5 21.00 -5.03 -10.02
C ASP A 5 19.76 -5.58 -9.30
N GLU A 6 19.74 -5.48 -7.97
CA GLU A 6 18.65 -5.96 -7.13
C GLU A 6 17.79 -4.79 -6.66
N LEU A 7 16.48 -4.89 -6.87
CA LEU A 7 15.50 -3.93 -6.38
C LEU A 7 14.84 -4.49 -5.13
N VAL A 8 15.00 -3.77 -4.01
CA VAL A 8 14.32 -4.10 -2.76
C VAL A 8 13.22 -3.08 -2.53
N PHE A 9 11.97 -3.53 -2.65
CA PHE A 9 10.81 -2.72 -2.35
C PHE A 9 10.47 -2.88 -0.87
N TYR A 10 10.39 -1.76 -0.15
CA TYR A 10 10.01 -1.71 1.26
C TYR A 10 8.59 -1.17 1.41
N TRP A 11 7.83 -1.78 2.32
CA TRP A 11 6.54 -1.28 2.76
C TRP A 11 6.37 -1.51 4.26
N GLY A 12 6.64 -0.45 5.02
CA GLY A 12 6.68 -0.53 6.48
C GLY A 12 7.80 -1.46 6.93
N VAL A 13 7.50 -2.47 7.75
CA VAL A 13 8.50 -3.46 8.21
C VAL A 13 8.75 -4.61 7.25
N ASN A 14 8.08 -4.61 6.10
CA ASN A 14 8.17 -5.71 5.14
C ASN A 14 8.97 -5.28 3.92
N SER A 15 9.55 -6.26 3.23
CA SER A 15 10.22 -6.04 1.96
C SER A 15 10.08 -7.24 1.02
N SER A 16 10.27 -6.98 -0.27
CA SER A 16 10.46 -7.99 -1.30
C SER A 16 11.58 -7.55 -2.20
N SER A 17 12.34 -8.54 -2.65
CA SER A 17 13.45 -8.34 -3.57
C SER A 17 13.11 -8.89 -4.95
N THR A 18 13.61 -8.23 -5.98
CA THR A 18 13.54 -8.69 -7.37
C THR A 18 14.82 -8.28 -8.11
N PRO A 19 15.54 -9.23 -8.73
CA PRO A 19 16.66 -8.90 -9.60
C PRO A 19 16.16 -8.33 -10.93
N ILE A 20 16.92 -7.38 -11.49
CA ILE A 20 16.67 -6.83 -12.82
C ILE A 20 17.17 -7.84 -13.87
N LEU A 21 16.23 -8.52 -14.51
CA LEU A 21 16.50 -9.51 -15.56
C LEU A 21 16.51 -8.92 -16.98
N LEU A 22 16.11 -7.66 -17.12
CA LEU A 22 16.09 -6.96 -18.41
C LEU A 22 17.51 -6.48 -18.75
N LYS A 23 18.06 -6.95 -19.87
CA LYS A 23 19.38 -6.51 -20.37
C LYS A 23 19.43 -5.02 -20.70
N HIS A 24 18.31 -4.43 -21.07
CA HIS A 24 18.20 -3.02 -21.41
C HIS A 24 17.09 -2.37 -20.58
N VAL A 25 17.49 -1.53 -19.63
CA VAL A 25 16.59 -0.68 -18.84
C VAL A 25 16.89 0.77 -19.20
N ASN A 26 15.86 1.49 -19.64
CA ASN A 26 15.91 2.91 -19.98
C ASN A 26 14.87 3.69 -19.17
N SER A 27 14.78 5.02 -19.40
CA SER A 27 13.85 5.90 -18.69
C SER A 27 12.37 5.54 -18.84
N ASN A 28 12.01 4.79 -19.89
CA ASN A 28 10.63 4.40 -20.19
C ASN A 28 10.32 2.95 -19.76
N SER A 29 11.29 2.27 -19.15
CA SER A 29 11.14 0.89 -18.73
C SER A 29 10.34 0.81 -17.45
N VAL A 30 9.37 -0.10 -17.40
CA VAL A 30 8.59 -0.38 -16.20
C VAL A 30 9.06 -1.68 -15.58
N VAL A 31 9.63 -1.61 -14.38
CA VAL A 31 9.96 -2.80 -13.58
C VAL A 31 8.82 -3.06 -12.61
N ARG A 32 8.34 -4.30 -12.57
CA ARG A 32 7.30 -4.74 -11.63
C ARG A 32 7.94 -5.63 -10.59
N VAL A 33 7.75 -5.29 -9.32
CA VAL A 33 8.16 -6.13 -8.20
C VAL A 33 6.96 -6.95 -7.75
N LEU A 34 7.13 -8.27 -7.62
CA LEU A 34 6.09 -9.11 -7.06
C LEU A 34 5.91 -8.75 -5.58
N CYS A 35 4.73 -8.24 -5.24
CA CYS A 35 4.34 -8.00 -3.86
C CYS A 35 3.43 -9.14 -3.43
N VAL A 36 3.73 -9.76 -2.28
CA VAL A 36 2.85 -10.76 -1.70
C VAL A 36 1.55 -10.05 -1.28
N SER A 37 0.39 -10.66 -1.53
CA SER A 37 -0.88 -10.10 -1.05
C SER A 37 -0.81 -9.87 0.46
N TYR A 38 -1.39 -8.76 0.92
CA TYR A 38 -1.31 -8.32 2.31
C TYR A 38 -1.72 -9.41 3.32
N HIS A 39 -2.59 -10.32 2.89
CA HIS A 39 -3.07 -11.47 3.67
C HIS A 39 -1.99 -12.50 4.01
N PHE A 40 -0.89 -12.54 3.26
CA PHE A 40 0.20 -13.50 3.44
C PHE A 40 1.46 -12.87 4.05
N ILE A 41 1.35 -11.63 4.52
CA ILE A 41 2.43 -10.92 5.19
C ILE A 41 2.47 -11.37 6.65
N GLY A 42 3.64 -11.79 7.14
CA GLY A 42 3.82 -12.22 8.52
C GLY A 42 3.66 -11.12 9.56
N CYS A 43 3.98 -9.87 9.20
CA CYS A 43 3.83 -8.69 10.04
C CYS A 43 2.85 -7.68 9.42
N VAL A 44 1.56 -7.86 9.73
CA VAL A 44 0.50 -6.98 9.24
C VAL A 44 0.58 -5.62 9.93
N GLN A 45 0.67 -4.54 9.15
CA GLN A 45 0.66 -3.17 9.66
C GLN A 45 -0.59 -2.40 9.23
N TYR A 46 -1.02 -1.43 10.03
CA TYR A 46 -2.14 -0.56 9.71
C TYR A 46 -1.79 0.86 10.11
N GLY A 47 -2.39 1.85 9.44
CA GLY A 47 -2.04 3.26 9.63
C GLY A 47 -1.09 3.76 8.55
N LEU A 48 -0.22 4.72 8.91
CA LEU A 48 0.76 5.29 7.99
C LEU A 48 1.92 4.31 7.77
N VAL A 49 2.26 4.10 6.51
CA VAL A 49 3.30 3.17 6.06
C VAL A 49 4.12 3.86 4.98
N ASP A 50 5.44 3.82 5.11
CA ASP A 50 6.34 4.33 4.08
C ASP A 50 6.59 3.26 3.01
N LEU A 51 6.53 3.69 1.76
CA LEU A 51 6.88 2.93 0.58
C LEU A 51 8.12 3.54 -0.07
N TYR A 52 9.15 2.74 -0.27
CA TYR A 52 10.33 3.17 -1.02
C TYR A 52 11.04 1.98 -1.64
N VAL A 53 11.94 2.26 -2.58
CA VAL A 53 12.75 1.26 -3.26
C VAL A 53 14.21 1.59 -3.01
N GLU A 54 14.97 0.56 -2.67
CA GLU A 54 16.43 0.59 -2.71
C GLU A 54 16.94 -0.22 -3.90
N VAL A 55 18.07 0.22 -4.43
CA VAL A 55 18.76 -0.44 -5.54
C VAL A 55 20.12 -0.90 -5.04
N TYR A 56 20.38 -2.19 -5.15
CA TYR A 56 21.64 -2.80 -4.78
C TYR A 56 22.39 -3.30 -6.01
N ARG A 57 23.72 -3.17 -5.98
CA ARG A 57 24.63 -3.81 -6.93
C ARG A 57 25.69 -4.55 -6.14
N ASP A 58 25.84 -5.84 -6.39
CA ASP A 58 26.81 -6.68 -5.68
C ASP A 58 26.72 -6.49 -4.16
N GLN A 59 25.48 -6.47 -3.62
CA GLN A 59 25.17 -6.24 -2.19
C GLN A 59 25.47 -4.82 -1.66
N HIS A 60 25.87 -3.88 -2.52
CA HIS A 60 26.09 -2.48 -2.14
C HIS A 60 24.90 -1.61 -2.54
N LEU A 61 24.41 -0.78 -1.61
CA LEU A 61 23.36 0.20 -1.88
C LEU A 61 23.90 1.29 -2.82
N ILE A 62 23.28 1.43 -4.00
CA ILE A 62 23.66 2.43 -5.01
C ILE A 62 22.63 3.55 -5.16
N GLY A 63 21.44 3.40 -4.58
CA GLY A 63 20.44 4.45 -4.60
C GLY A 63 19.15 4.09 -3.89
N THR A 64 18.43 5.11 -3.47
CA THR A 64 17.16 5.00 -2.76
C THR A 64 16.16 5.96 -3.41
N SER A 65 14.92 5.50 -3.63
CA SER A 65 13.84 6.37 -4.09
C SER A 65 13.39 7.30 -2.96
N PRO A 66 12.73 8.42 -3.28
CA PRO A 66 11.94 9.15 -2.28
C PRO A 66 10.94 8.21 -1.62
N ALA A 67 10.66 8.44 -0.32
CA ALA A 67 9.64 7.71 0.41
C ALA A 67 8.25 8.29 0.12
N LEU A 68 7.30 7.39 -0.18
CA LEU A 68 5.89 7.70 -0.33
C LEU A 68 5.14 7.20 0.90
N VAL A 69 4.52 8.11 1.65
CA VAL A 69 3.68 7.76 2.81
C VAL A 69 2.28 7.37 2.33
N VAL A 70 1.83 6.17 2.67
CA VAL A 70 0.48 5.68 2.37
C VAL A 70 -0.28 5.29 3.64
N THR A 71 -1.61 5.39 3.61
CA THR A 71 -2.45 4.92 4.71
C THR A 71 -3.01 3.53 4.40
N VAL A 72 -2.58 2.53 5.16
CA VAL A 72 -3.11 1.17 5.11
C VAL A 72 -4.29 1.04 6.06
N ASN A 73 -5.48 0.87 5.49
CA ASN A 73 -6.71 0.73 6.26
C ASN A 73 -6.90 -0.71 6.74
N ARG A 74 -7.25 -0.87 8.02
CA ARG A 74 -7.64 -2.16 8.59
C ARG A 74 -8.96 -2.69 8.04
N ASN A 75 -9.87 -1.76 7.70
CA ASN A 75 -11.19 -2.10 7.22
C ASN A 75 -11.19 -2.20 5.69
N SER A 76 -11.89 -3.18 5.14
CA SER A 76 -12.16 -3.27 3.71
C SER A 76 -12.73 -1.93 3.20
N PRO A 77 -12.32 -1.45 2.01
CA PRO A 77 -12.89 -0.24 1.44
C PRO A 77 -14.40 -0.36 1.40
N VAL A 78 -15.09 0.56 2.07
CA VAL A 78 -16.55 0.55 2.14
C VAL A 78 -17.07 0.84 0.73
N THR A 79 -17.75 -0.12 0.13
CA THR A 79 -18.30 0.04 -1.21
C THR A 79 -19.23 1.26 -1.27
N PRO A 80 -19.40 1.91 -2.44
CA PRO A 80 -20.33 3.04 -2.58
C PRO A 80 -21.74 2.72 -2.05
N ARG A 81 -22.22 1.49 -2.27
CA ARG A 81 -23.50 0.98 -1.75
C ARG A 81 -23.53 0.91 -0.22
N GLN A 82 -22.49 0.37 0.42
CA GLN A 82 -22.40 0.34 1.88
C GLN A 82 -22.33 1.75 2.48
N ARG A 83 -21.60 2.67 1.83
CA ARG A 83 -21.52 4.08 2.22
C ARG A 83 -22.88 4.77 2.14
N GLN A 84 -23.64 4.52 1.07
CA GLN A 84 -24.99 5.04 0.88
C GLN A 84 -25.98 4.47 1.92
N ARG A 85 -25.93 3.16 2.21
CA ARG A 85 -26.74 2.54 3.27
C ARG A 85 -26.47 3.16 4.64
N LYS A 86 -25.20 3.38 5.01
CA LYS A 86 -24.83 4.06 6.27
C LYS A 86 -25.39 5.47 6.34
N ARG A 87 -25.27 6.26 5.26
CA ARG A 87 -25.85 7.62 5.18
C ARG A 87 -27.37 7.62 5.34
N ASN A 88 -28.06 6.69 4.69
CA ASN A 88 -29.52 6.56 4.80
C ASN A 88 -29.95 6.14 6.21
N MET A 89 -29.18 5.27 6.87
CA MET A 89 -29.45 4.85 8.25
C MET A 89 -29.31 6.04 9.23
N ILE A 90 -28.20 6.79 9.16
CA ILE A 90 -27.97 7.98 10.01
C ILE A 90 -29.11 8.99 9.84
N ARG A 91 -29.54 9.26 8.60
CA ARG A 91 -30.68 10.15 8.32
C ARG A 91 -31.99 9.67 8.95
N ARG A 92 -32.23 8.36 9.00
CA ARG A 92 -33.43 7.78 9.64
C ARG A 92 -33.39 7.91 11.15
N TYR A 93 -32.22 7.71 11.77
CA TYR A 93 -32.05 7.90 13.21
C TYR A 93 -32.16 9.37 13.62
N ALA A 94 -31.58 10.28 12.83
CA ALA A 94 -31.72 11.73 13.06
C ALA A 94 -33.15 12.25 12.86
N LYS A 95 -34.01 11.51 12.15
CA LYS A 95 -35.42 11.87 11.91
C LYS A 95 -36.40 11.22 12.87
N LYS A 96 -35.98 10.33 13.77
CA LYS A 96 -36.87 9.87 14.84
C LYS A 96 -36.93 11.00 15.88
N PRO A 97 -38.10 11.65 16.10
CA PRO A 97 -38.23 12.52 17.25
C PRO A 97 -38.02 11.67 18.50
N ASP A 98 -37.23 12.19 19.42
CA ASP A 98 -37.02 11.58 20.73
C ASP A 98 -38.36 11.57 21.45
N LYS A 99 -39.04 10.42 21.47
CA LYS A 99 -40.39 10.27 22.06
C LYS A 99 -40.37 10.33 23.60
N ASN A 100 -39.21 10.59 24.21
CA ASN A 100 -39.02 10.66 25.66
C ASN A 100 -38.51 12.04 26.14
N ARG A 101 -39.03 13.13 25.59
CA ARG A 101 -39.02 14.42 26.30
C ARG A 101 -40.43 14.68 26.82
N PHE A 102 -40.58 14.42 28.13
CA PHE A 102 -41.71 14.81 28.95
C PHE A 102 -41.95 16.33 28.88
#